data_AF-A0A024VPF7-F1
#
_entry.id   AF-A0A024VPF7-F1
#
_cell.length_a   1.000
_cell.length_b   1.000
_cell.length_c   1.000
_cell.angle_alpha   90.00
_cell.angle_beta   90.00
_cell.angle_gamma   90.00
#
_symmetry.space_group_name_H-M   'P 1'
#
loop_
_entity.id
_entity.type
_entity.pdbx_description
1 polymer ?
#
loop_
_entity_poly.entity_id
_entity_poly.type
_entity_poly.pdbx_seq_one_letter_code
_entity_poly.pdbx_strand_id
1 'polypeptide(L)'
;MIMGKNKFVTFKYDIRYVKSDNSFQHRSEHYYRNLNDQSMIHWFSIINSIILVILLSFLLSTILIKALHKDLNKYNRINTNIFETDDMDDRGWKLVHGDVFRKPRNSTFFSAFVGVGIQIMFMILVCALILLIGVYKYKQRYRYIQIMFFIWICISSISGYASSILYKLFKSKHVKLTIFRTSLIYPFILFLIFFLINLVLHYEHSNTAISFSSLTSVCILWFGISVPLICLGSYIGNKKKPIELPVRVNNIPRHIPKQPMLNTFFVSSFIVGSILFA
;
A
#
# COMPACT_ATOMS: atom_id res chain seq x y z
N MET A 1 0.49 16.86 -51.79
CA MET A 1 0.56 18.33 -51.61
C MET A 1 1.06 18.59 -50.20
N ILE A 2 2.35 18.93 -50.05
CA ILE A 2 3.01 19.10 -48.75
C ILE A 2 2.62 20.48 -48.24
N MET A 3 1.86 20.56 -47.14
CA MET A 3 1.50 21.85 -46.55
C MET A 3 2.74 22.51 -45.93
N GLY A 4 3.06 23.72 -46.37
CA GLY A 4 4.14 24.53 -45.80
C GLY A 4 3.86 24.94 -44.34
N LYS A 5 4.92 24.98 -43.52
CA LYS A 5 4.89 25.48 -42.13
C LYS A 5 4.23 26.88 -42.06
N ASN A 6 3.42 27.12 -41.03
CA ASN A 6 2.72 28.38 -40.70
C ASN A 6 1.46 28.75 -41.51
N LYS A 7 0.68 27.78 -41.99
CA LYS A 7 -0.69 28.05 -42.48
C LYS A 7 -1.72 27.84 -41.37
N PHE A 8 -2.46 28.88 -41.03
CA PHE A 8 -3.59 28.81 -40.11
C PHE A 8 -4.80 28.21 -40.82
N VAL A 9 -5.31 27.09 -40.31
CA VAL A 9 -6.55 26.46 -40.80
C VAL A 9 -7.69 26.90 -39.90
N THR A 10 -8.65 27.64 -40.44
CA THR A 10 -9.84 28.05 -39.69
C THR A 10 -10.86 26.91 -39.72
N PHE A 11 -10.97 26.17 -38.62
CA PHE A 11 -12.04 25.21 -38.43
C PHE A 11 -13.32 25.96 -38.08
N LYS A 12 -14.38 25.76 -38.87
CA LYS A 12 -15.74 26.17 -38.52
C LYS A 12 -16.54 24.90 -38.25
N TYR A 13 -17.24 24.88 -37.13
CA TYR A 13 -18.22 23.85 -36.83
C TYR A 13 -19.60 24.49 -36.71
N ASP A 14 -20.63 23.75 -37.09
CA ASP A 14 -22.03 24.11 -36.86
C ASP A 14 -22.62 23.10 -35.87
N ILE A 15 -23.39 23.58 -34.89
CA ILE A 15 -24.04 22.71 -33.89
C ILE A 15 -25.54 22.81 -34.09
N ARG A 16 -26.17 21.68 -34.40
CA ARG A 16 -27.63 21.53 -34.31
C ARG A 16 -27.98 20.77 -33.05
N TYR A 17 -28.66 21.44 -32.13
CA TYR A 17 -29.19 20.81 -30.93
C TYR A 17 -30.47 20.06 -31.27
N VAL A 18 -30.48 18.75 -31.06
CA VAL A 18 -31.68 17.90 -31.19
C VAL A 18 -32.16 17.51 -29.80
N LYS A 19 -33.46 17.64 -29.54
CA LYS A 19 -34.05 17.21 -28.27
C LYS A 19 -33.90 15.70 -28.14
N SER A 20 -33.34 15.25 -27.02
CA SER A 20 -33.21 13.82 -26.71
C SER A 20 -34.38 13.39 -25.84
N ASP A 21 -34.90 12.18 -26.09
CA ASP A 21 -35.95 11.56 -25.27
C ASP A 21 -35.43 11.06 -23.90
N ASN A 22 -34.11 10.92 -23.76
CA ASN A 22 -33.49 10.46 -22.52
C ASN A 22 -33.30 11.61 -21.53
N SER A 23 -33.59 11.36 -20.25
CA SER A 23 -33.30 12.33 -19.20
C SER A 23 -31.79 12.63 -19.10
N PHE A 24 -31.45 13.85 -18.68
CA PHE A 24 -30.06 14.32 -18.63
C PHE A 24 -29.11 13.37 -17.89
N GLN A 25 -29.61 12.71 -16.83
CA GLN A 25 -28.84 11.77 -16.02
C GLN A 25 -28.41 10.53 -16.82
N HIS A 26 -29.28 10.02 -17.69
CA HIS A 26 -29.09 8.78 -18.46
C HIS A 26 -28.50 9.02 -19.86
N ARG A 27 -28.39 10.27 -20.32
CA ARG A 27 -27.92 10.61 -21.68
C ARG A 27 -26.56 10.00 -22.07
N SER A 28 -25.66 9.78 -21.10
CA SER A 28 -24.34 9.20 -21.39
C SER A 28 -24.29 7.68 -21.36
N GLU A 29 -25.37 7.02 -20.91
CA GLU A 29 -25.40 5.58 -20.71
C GLU A 29 -25.18 4.80 -22.02
N HIS A 30 -25.60 5.40 -23.14
CA HIS A 30 -25.35 4.88 -24.48
C HIS A 30 -23.85 4.72 -24.81
N TYR A 31 -22.96 5.58 -24.29
CA TYR A 31 -21.51 5.43 -24.50
C TYR A 31 -20.90 4.26 -23.71
N TYR A 32 -21.57 3.83 -22.65
CA TYR A 32 -21.12 2.74 -21.79
C TYR A 32 -21.78 1.41 -22.12
N ARG A 33 -22.79 1.39 -23.00
CA ARG A 33 -23.53 0.19 -23.40
C ARG A 33 -22.62 -0.89 -23.99
N ASN A 34 -21.62 -0.50 -24.77
CA ASN A 34 -20.63 -1.41 -25.35
C ASN A 34 -19.67 -2.03 -24.30
N LEU A 35 -19.55 -1.47 -23.10
CA LEU A 35 -18.78 -2.08 -22.00
C LEU A 35 -19.58 -3.19 -21.30
N ASN A 36 -20.92 -3.12 -21.32
CA ASN A 36 -21.75 -4.16 -20.72
C ASN A 36 -21.76 -5.45 -21.54
N ASP A 37 -21.57 -5.39 -22.86
CA ASP A 37 -21.38 -6.61 -23.68
C ASP A 37 -20.05 -7.31 -23.37
N GLN A 38 -19.03 -6.59 -22.87
CA GLN A 38 -17.81 -7.19 -22.33
C GLN A 38 -18.01 -7.86 -20.96
N SER A 39 -19.16 -7.71 -20.31
CA SER A 39 -19.41 -8.31 -18.99
C SER A 39 -19.25 -9.83 -19.00
N MET A 40 -19.68 -10.51 -20.08
CA MET A 40 -19.53 -11.96 -20.22
C MET A 40 -18.06 -12.38 -20.28
N ILE A 41 -17.22 -11.60 -20.97
CA ILE A 41 -15.77 -11.83 -21.04
C ILE A 41 -15.12 -11.59 -19.67
N HIS A 42 -15.55 -10.56 -18.94
CA HIS A 42 -15.06 -10.28 -17.59
C HIS A 42 -15.44 -11.39 -16.59
N TRP A 43 -16.69 -11.87 -16.61
CA TRP A 43 -17.13 -12.98 -15.75
C TRP A 43 -16.37 -14.27 -16.04
N PHE A 44 -16.12 -14.58 -17.33
CA PHE A 44 -15.29 -15.72 -17.70
C PHE A 44 -13.85 -15.60 -17.17
N SER A 45 -13.24 -14.41 -17.29
CA SER A 45 -11.91 -14.14 -16.74
C SER A 45 -11.87 -14.23 -15.21
N ILE A 46 -12.93 -13.79 -14.51
CA ILE A 46 -13.03 -13.88 -13.05
C ILE A 46 -13.10 -15.34 -12.63
N ILE A 47 -13.97 -16.14 -13.27
CA ILE A 47 -14.09 -17.58 -12.99
C ILE A 47 -12.77 -18.28 -13.25
N ASN A 48 -12.13 -18.01 -14.38
CA ASN A 48 -10.83 -18.59 -14.72
C ASN A 48 -9.75 -18.24 -13.67
N SER A 49 -9.71 -16.98 -13.23
CA SER A 49 -8.79 -16.55 -12.17
C SER A 49 -9.08 -17.25 -10.83
N ILE A 50 -10.35 -17.45 -10.47
CA ILE A 50 -10.74 -18.15 -9.24
C ILE A 50 -10.29 -19.62 -9.30
N ILE A 51 -10.55 -20.30 -10.43
CA ILE A 51 -10.13 -21.69 -10.63
C ILE A 51 -8.61 -21.81 -10.51
N LEU A 52 -7.86 -20.90 -11.16
CA LEU A 52 -6.40 -20.89 -11.09
C LEU A 52 -5.90 -20.66 -9.66
N VAL A 53 -6.48 -19.70 -8.92
CA VAL A 53 -6.10 -19.43 -7.52
C VAL A 53 -6.38 -20.63 -6.62
N ILE A 54 -7.52 -21.32 -6.79
CA ILE A 54 -7.86 -22.53 -6.03
C ILE A 54 -6.87 -23.65 -6.35
N LEU A 55 -6.58 -23.89 -7.63
CA LEU A 55 -5.65 -24.93 -8.07
C LEU A 55 -4.24 -24.66 -7.54
N LEU A 56 -3.75 -23.42 -7.66
CA LEU A 56 -2.44 -23.03 -7.16
C LEU A 56 -2.37 -23.12 -5.63
N SER A 57 -3.42 -22.70 -4.92
CA SER A 57 -3.52 -22.83 -3.46
C SER A 57 -3.50 -24.30 -3.03
N PHE A 58 -4.20 -25.17 -3.75
CA PHE A 58 -4.17 -26.61 -3.49
C PHE A 58 -2.77 -27.20 -3.70
N LEU A 59 -2.12 -26.90 -4.82
CA LEU A 59 -0.75 -27.34 -5.08
C LEU A 59 0.22 -26.83 -4.00
N LEU A 60 0.16 -25.54 -3.67
CA LEU A 60 1.00 -24.94 -2.65
C LEU A 60 0.75 -25.58 -1.27
N SER A 61 -0.52 -25.83 -0.93
CA SER A 61 -0.91 -26.51 0.30
C SER A 61 -0.33 -27.93 0.35
N THR A 62 -0.42 -28.71 -0.72
CA THR A 62 0.18 -30.06 -0.73
C THR A 62 1.69 -30.04 -0.56
N ILE A 63 2.39 -29.08 -1.18
CA ILE A 63 3.84 -28.89 -1.02
C ILE A 63 4.15 -28.50 0.43
N LEU A 64 3.40 -27.55 0.99
CA LEU A 64 3.58 -27.08 2.37
C LEU A 64 3.30 -28.18 3.40
N ILE A 65 2.23 -28.96 3.22
CA ILE A 65 1.89 -30.09 4.09
C ILE A 65 2.98 -31.16 4.03
N LYS A 66 3.50 -31.48 2.84
CA LYS A 66 4.61 -32.43 2.68
C LYS A 66 5.89 -31.92 3.35
N ALA A 67 6.22 -30.64 3.17
CA ALA A 67 7.37 -30.01 3.81
C ALA A 67 7.21 -30.00 5.34
N LEU A 68 6.04 -29.62 5.85
CA LEU A 68 5.72 -29.60 7.28
C LEU A 68 5.80 -31.00 7.90
N HIS A 69 5.19 -32.02 7.28
CA HIS A 69 5.27 -33.40 7.77
C HIS A 69 6.70 -33.91 7.79
N LYS A 70 7.49 -33.62 6.75
CA LYS A 70 8.90 -33.98 6.68
C LYS A 70 9.69 -33.31 7.81
N ASP A 71 9.48 -32.02 8.03
CA ASP A 71 10.15 -31.26 9.08
C ASP A 71 9.73 -31.76 10.47
N LEU A 72 8.44 -31.96 10.72
CA LEU A 72 7.91 -32.45 12.00
C LEU A 72 8.43 -33.87 12.32
N ASN A 73 8.42 -34.78 11.34
CA ASN A 73 8.98 -36.12 11.50
C ASN A 73 10.48 -36.09 11.78
N LYS A 74 11.22 -35.15 11.17
CA LYS A 74 12.64 -34.93 11.46
C LYS A 74 12.85 -34.49 12.91
N TYR A 75 12.07 -33.54 13.41
CA TYR A 75 12.15 -33.11 14.82
C TYR A 75 11.83 -34.25 15.80
N ASN A 76 10.77 -35.02 15.54
CA ASN A 76 10.38 -36.14 16.40
C ASN A 76 11.46 -37.22 16.50
N ARG A 77 12.17 -37.51 15.40
CA ARG A 77 13.28 -38.47 15.39
C ARG A 77 14.52 -38.00 16.14
N ILE A 78 14.75 -36.70 16.22
CA ILE A 78 15.93 -36.17 16.94
C ILE A 78 15.64 -36.09 18.44
N ASN A 79 14.40 -35.77 18.84
CA ASN A 79 13.98 -35.81 20.24
C ASN A 79 14.10 -37.20 20.89
N THR A 80 14.06 -38.29 20.13
CA THR A 80 14.29 -39.65 20.65
C THR A 80 15.76 -39.99 20.87
N ASN A 81 16.70 -39.25 20.26
CA ASN A 81 18.14 -39.44 20.36
C ASN A 81 18.76 -38.44 21.35
N ILE A 82 18.31 -38.50 22.61
CA ILE A 82 18.52 -37.53 23.71
C ILE A 82 20.01 -37.27 24.06
N PHE A 83 20.99 -37.91 23.43
CA PHE A 83 22.42 -37.75 23.71
C PHE A 83 23.16 -36.73 22.82
N GLU A 84 22.53 -36.16 21.78
CA GLU A 84 23.12 -35.14 20.87
C GLU A 84 22.52 -33.72 21.08
N THR A 85 22.18 -33.36 22.33
CA THR A 85 21.30 -32.22 22.63
C THR A 85 21.93 -30.83 22.56
N ASP A 86 23.27 -30.70 22.53
CA ASP A 86 23.91 -29.36 22.49
C ASP A 86 23.86 -28.70 21.08
N ASP A 87 23.79 -29.47 20.00
CA ASP A 87 23.73 -28.95 18.61
C ASP A 87 22.29 -28.69 18.09
N MET A 88 21.29 -29.07 18.87
CA MET A 88 19.87 -29.03 18.50
C MET A 88 19.21 -27.67 18.76
N ASP A 89 19.66 -26.94 19.78
CA ASP A 89 19.22 -25.58 20.09
C ASP A 89 19.82 -24.52 19.13
N ASP A 90 20.49 -24.97 18.07
CA ASP A 90 21.20 -24.17 17.07
C ASP A 90 20.65 -24.26 15.63
N ARG A 91 19.45 -24.83 15.39
CA ARG A 91 18.85 -24.86 14.03
C ARG A 91 17.42 -24.32 13.92
N GLY A 92 17.19 -23.51 12.88
CA GLY A 92 15.86 -23.17 12.36
C GLY A 92 15.20 -21.90 12.92
N TRP A 93 13.87 -21.83 12.81
CA TRP A 93 13.06 -20.67 13.22
C TRP A 93 13.02 -20.46 14.74
N LYS A 94 13.27 -21.53 15.52
CA LYS A 94 13.32 -21.49 16.99
C LYS A 94 14.43 -20.55 17.47
N LEU A 95 15.59 -20.52 16.82
CA LEU A 95 16.68 -19.57 17.14
C LEU A 95 16.25 -18.11 17.07
N VAL A 96 15.35 -17.83 16.14
CA VAL A 96 14.93 -16.48 15.82
C VAL A 96 13.91 -15.97 16.85
N HIS A 97 13.29 -16.84 17.66
CA HIS A 97 12.23 -16.43 18.60
C HIS A 97 12.65 -15.28 19.52
N GLY A 98 13.93 -15.25 19.93
CA GLY A 98 14.50 -14.23 20.82
C GLY A 98 14.97 -12.97 20.09
N ASP A 99 15.08 -13.03 18.76
CA ASP A 99 15.55 -11.97 17.89
C ASP A 99 14.41 -11.28 17.11
N VAL A 100 13.28 -11.95 16.85
CA VAL A 100 12.12 -11.40 16.12
C VAL A 100 11.60 -10.11 16.75
N PHE A 101 11.48 -10.09 18.08
CA PHE A 101 10.92 -8.94 18.80
C PHE A 101 11.96 -7.91 19.20
N ARG A 102 13.19 -8.02 18.68
CA ARG A 102 14.23 -7.06 18.99
C ARG A 102 13.91 -5.71 18.39
N LYS A 103 14.21 -4.66 19.14
CA LYS A 103 14.07 -3.29 18.67
C LYS A 103 14.91 -3.11 17.39
N PRO A 104 14.32 -2.68 16.27
CA PRO A 104 15.07 -2.40 15.06
C PRO A 104 15.96 -1.16 15.26
N ARG A 105 17.11 -1.14 14.57
CA ARG A 105 18.11 -0.04 14.64
C ARG A 105 17.47 1.33 14.47
N ASN A 106 16.52 1.44 13.53
CA ASN A 106 15.77 2.65 13.22
C ASN A 106 14.29 2.53 13.59
N SER A 107 13.99 2.31 14.88
CA SER A 107 12.63 2.03 15.34
C SER A 107 11.60 3.12 15.02
N THR A 108 11.99 4.39 15.03
CA THR A 108 11.08 5.51 14.74
C THR A 108 10.70 5.59 13.26
N PHE A 109 11.59 5.24 12.34
CA PHE A 109 11.25 5.13 10.90
C PHE A 109 10.32 3.94 10.67
N PHE A 110 10.65 2.78 11.25
CA PHE A 110 9.84 1.59 11.10
C PHE A 110 8.42 1.79 11.64
N SER A 111 8.26 2.34 12.84
CA SER A 111 6.95 2.69 13.40
C SER A 111 6.18 3.69 12.52
N ALA A 112 6.87 4.67 11.93
CA ALA A 112 6.24 5.64 11.03
C ALA A 112 5.71 4.98 9.75
N PHE A 113 6.52 4.16 9.08
CA PHE A 113 6.10 3.47 7.86
C PHE A 113 4.96 2.49 8.10
N VAL A 114 4.97 1.76 9.21
CA VAL A 114 3.85 0.87 9.54
C VAL A 114 2.57 1.65 9.83
N GLY A 115 2.65 2.80 10.51
CA GLY A 115 1.50 3.68 10.71
C GLY A 115 0.87 4.13 9.39
N VAL A 116 1.71 4.62 8.45
CA VAL A 116 1.28 5.02 7.10
C VAL A 116 0.71 3.82 6.33
N GLY A 117 1.33 2.64 6.41
CA GLY A 117 0.85 1.43 5.75
C GLY A 117 -0.55 1.02 6.24
N ILE A 118 -0.79 1.09 7.55
CA ILE A 118 -2.11 0.82 8.14
C ILE A 118 -3.14 1.86 7.66
N GLN A 119 -2.75 3.13 7.56
CA GLN A 119 -3.61 4.18 7.00
C GLN A 119 -4.03 3.87 5.55
N ILE A 120 -3.09 3.45 4.71
CA ILE A 120 -3.35 3.05 3.31
C ILE A 120 -4.30 1.86 3.26
N MET A 121 -4.05 0.83 4.08
CA MET A 121 -4.91 -0.37 4.14
C MET A 121 -6.34 -0.02 4.51
N PHE A 122 -6.54 0.80 5.55
CA PHE A 122 -7.89 1.25 5.95
C PHE A 122 -8.53 2.14 4.89
N MET A 123 -7.78 3.04 4.26
CA MET A 123 -8.29 3.87 3.17
C MET A 123 -8.79 3.00 2.01
N ILE A 124 -8.00 2.02 1.57
CA ILE A 124 -8.38 1.09 0.48
C ILE A 124 -9.64 0.32 0.86
N LEU A 125 -9.71 -0.19 2.09
CA LEU A 125 -10.88 -0.94 2.56
C LEU A 125 -12.15 -0.07 2.57
N VAL A 126 -12.08 1.15 3.12
CA VAL A 126 -13.23 2.08 3.12
C VAL A 126 -13.62 2.48 1.69
N CYS A 127 -12.64 2.75 0.83
CA CYS A 127 -12.87 3.09 -0.57
C CYS A 127 -13.50 1.93 -1.36
N ALA A 128 -13.11 0.68 -1.07
CA ALA A 128 -13.71 -0.51 -1.66
C ALA A 128 -15.15 -0.72 -1.20
N LEU A 129 -15.44 -0.52 0.09
CA LEU A 129 -16.82 -0.58 0.61
C LEU A 129 -17.73 0.45 -0.06
N ILE A 130 -17.26 1.69 -0.23
CA ILE A 130 -18.02 2.75 -0.93
C ILE A 130 -18.32 2.35 -2.38
N LEU A 131 -17.37 1.72 -3.06
CA LEU A 131 -17.59 1.20 -4.42
C LEU A 131 -18.61 0.06 -4.44
N LEU A 132 -18.55 -0.87 -3.49
CA LEU A 132 -19.48 -2.00 -3.40
C LEU A 132 -20.93 -1.57 -3.14
N ILE A 133 -21.15 -0.51 -2.35
CA ILE A 133 -22.48 0.06 -2.11
C ILE A 133 -23.06 0.69 -3.39
N GLY A 134 -22.22 1.01 -4.38
CA GLY A 134 -22.67 1.53 -5.68
C GLY A 134 -23.12 2.99 -5.65
N VAL A 135 -22.78 3.75 -4.60
CA VAL A 135 -23.14 5.18 -4.46
C VAL A 135 -22.60 6.03 -5.61
N TYR A 136 -21.47 5.63 -6.21
CA TYR A 136 -20.82 6.35 -7.30
C TYR A 136 -20.82 5.55 -8.59
N LYS A 137 -21.56 6.05 -9.58
CA LYS A 137 -21.45 5.59 -10.97
C LYS A 137 -20.11 6.06 -11.57
N TYR A 138 -19.51 5.24 -12.43
CA TYR A 138 -18.21 5.48 -13.13
C TYR A 138 -18.05 6.88 -13.76
N LYS A 139 -19.15 7.56 -14.06
CA LYS A 139 -19.21 8.90 -14.64
C LYS A 139 -18.63 10.02 -13.75
N GLN A 140 -18.46 9.80 -12.43
CA GLN A 140 -17.96 10.82 -11.49
C GLN A 140 -16.54 10.53 -10.96
N ARG A 141 -15.61 10.10 -11.82
CA ARG A 141 -14.24 9.70 -11.40
C ARG A 141 -13.50 10.75 -10.57
N TYR A 142 -13.57 12.02 -10.96
CA TYR A 142 -12.91 13.11 -10.23
C TYR A 142 -13.45 13.27 -8.81
N ARG A 143 -14.76 13.09 -8.62
CA ARG A 143 -15.41 13.16 -7.31
C ARG A 143 -14.97 12.03 -6.40
N TYR A 144 -14.80 10.83 -6.96
CA TYR A 144 -14.28 9.68 -6.22
C TYR A 144 -12.84 9.91 -5.72
N ILE A 145 -11.97 10.47 -6.57
CA ILE A 145 -10.58 10.82 -6.18
C ILE A 145 -10.57 11.85 -5.04
N GLN A 146 -11.44 12.87 -5.10
CA GLN A 146 -11.56 13.87 -4.03
C GLN A 146 -12.02 13.24 -2.71
N ILE A 147 -12.96 12.30 -2.75
CA ILE A 147 -13.44 11.59 -1.55
C ILE A 147 -12.34 10.68 -0.99
N MET A 148 -11.60 9.97 -1.83
CA MET A 148 -10.45 9.16 -1.41
C MET A 148 -9.41 10.01 -0.67
N PHE A 149 -9.12 11.20 -1.18
CA PHE A 149 -8.25 12.17 -0.52
C PHE A 149 -8.82 12.66 0.82
N PHE A 150 -10.12 12.93 0.90
CA PHE A 150 -10.78 13.31 2.15
C PHE A 150 -10.73 12.19 3.20
N ILE A 151 -11.01 10.96 2.80
CA ILE A 151 -10.92 9.76 3.65
C ILE A 151 -9.49 9.59 4.18
N TRP A 152 -8.48 9.77 3.33
CA TRP A 152 -7.08 9.72 3.73
C TRP A 152 -6.78 10.71 4.87
N ILE A 153 -7.28 11.94 4.78
CA ILE A 153 -7.12 12.96 5.82
C ILE A 153 -7.83 12.52 7.11
N CYS A 154 -9.08 12.05 7.04
CA CYS A 154 -9.84 11.63 8.23
C CYS A 154 -9.21 10.42 8.95
N ILE A 155 -8.66 9.46 8.20
CA ILE A 155 -8.01 8.24 8.74
C ILE A 155 -6.58 8.53 9.25
N SER A 156 -6.08 9.76 9.11
CA SER A 156 -4.74 10.15 9.60
C SER A 156 -4.55 9.91 11.10
N SER A 157 -5.61 9.95 11.91
CA SER A 157 -5.55 9.62 13.34
C SER A 157 -5.18 8.15 13.61
N ILE A 158 -5.64 7.22 12.77
CA ILE A 158 -5.32 5.79 12.87
C ILE A 158 -3.82 5.55 12.63
N SER A 159 -3.23 6.31 11.70
CA SER A 159 -1.78 6.29 11.41
C SER A 159 -0.95 6.71 12.63
N GLY A 160 -1.33 7.82 13.27
CA GLY A 160 -0.70 8.30 14.50
C GLY A 160 -0.84 7.30 15.65
N TYR A 161 -2.02 6.71 15.81
CA TYR A 161 -2.29 5.70 16.83
C TYR A 161 -1.43 4.45 16.63
N ALA A 162 -1.44 3.85 15.43
CA ALA A 162 -0.69 2.64 15.14
C ALA A 162 0.84 2.83 15.27
N SER A 163 1.37 3.95 14.75
CA SER A 163 2.79 4.27 14.90
C SER A 163 3.20 4.46 16.36
N SER A 164 2.36 5.07 17.19
CA SER A 164 2.64 5.26 18.62
C SER A 164 2.61 3.97 19.45
N ILE A 165 1.75 3.01 19.10
CA ILE A 165 1.74 1.69 19.73
C ILE A 165 3.02 0.91 19.42
N LEU A 166 3.44 0.88 18.17
CA LEU A 166 4.69 0.23 17.78
C LEU A 166 5.90 0.92 18.40
N TYR A 167 5.89 2.25 18.45
CA TYR A 167 6.92 3.03 19.12
C TYR A 167 7.10 2.58 20.59
N LYS A 168 5.98 2.37 21.30
CA LYS A 168 5.96 1.88 22.68
C LYS A 168 6.41 0.44 22.83
N LEU A 169 5.98 -0.44 21.92
CA LEU A 169 6.44 -1.83 21.87
C LEU A 169 7.98 -1.89 21.86
N PHE A 170 8.60 -1.03 21.06
CA PHE A 170 10.05 -0.95 20.97
C PHE A 170 10.74 -0.13 22.07
N LYS A 171 10.01 0.35 23.07
CA LYS A 171 10.52 1.20 24.17
C LYS A 171 11.45 2.30 23.65
N SER A 172 11.06 2.96 22.57
CA SER A 172 11.89 4.03 22.00
C SER A 172 11.80 5.31 22.85
N LYS A 173 12.79 6.20 22.70
CA LYS A 173 12.93 7.42 23.51
C LYS A 173 12.30 8.67 22.86
N HIS A 174 12.17 8.69 21.53
CA HIS A 174 11.76 9.88 20.77
C HIS A 174 10.34 9.79 20.19
N VAL A 175 9.31 10.07 21.02
CA VAL A 175 7.90 10.11 20.59
C VAL A 175 7.70 11.19 19.53
N LYS A 176 8.12 12.43 19.83
CA LYS A 176 7.92 13.60 18.95
C LYS A 176 8.50 13.39 17.56
N LEU A 177 9.69 12.79 17.50
CA LEU A 177 10.36 12.44 16.24
C LEU A 177 9.57 11.40 15.46
N THR A 178 8.93 10.44 16.12
CA THR A 178 8.09 9.43 15.45
C THR A 178 6.87 10.08 14.83
N ILE A 179 6.17 10.95 15.58
CA ILE A 179 5.02 11.70 15.08
C ILE A 179 5.40 12.56 13.86
N PHE A 180 6.50 13.29 13.97
CA PHE A 180 7.04 14.10 12.87
C PHE A 180 7.32 13.25 11.63
N ARG A 181 7.97 12.09 11.81
CA ARG A 181 8.32 11.17 10.72
C ARG A 181 7.07 10.56 10.06
N THR A 182 6.09 10.11 10.85
CA THR A 182 4.81 9.57 10.35
C THR A 182 4.05 10.62 9.55
N SER A 183 4.06 11.86 10.03
CA SER A 183 3.27 12.94 9.44
C SER A 183 3.88 13.58 8.21
N LEU A 184 5.21 13.55 8.08
CA LEU A 184 5.90 14.33 7.06
C LEU A 184 6.58 13.52 5.97
N ILE A 185 7.27 12.43 6.29
CA ILE A 185 8.16 11.76 5.31
C ILE A 185 7.36 11.32 4.08
N TYR A 186 6.30 10.55 4.28
CA TYR A 186 5.55 9.97 3.17
C TYR A 186 4.79 11.03 2.35
N PRO A 187 3.98 11.93 2.98
CA PRO A 187 3.30 12.96 2.20
C PRO A 187 4.26 13.96 1.54
N PHE A 188 5.42 14.26 2.15
CA PHE A 188 6.42 15.15 1.55
C PHE A 188 7.04 14.56 0.28
N ILE A 189 7.41 13.28 0.30
CA ILE A 189 7.97 12.61 -0.89
C ILE A 189 6.94 12.58 -2.01
N LEU A 190 5.69 12.24 -1.71
CA LEU A 190 4.61 12.25 -2.70
C LEU A 190 4.34 13.64 -3.25
N PHE A 191 4.28 14.65 -2.37
CA PHE A 191 4.10 16.04 -2.77
C PHE A 191 5.25 16.52 -3.65
N LEU A 192 6.50 16.17 -3.34
CA LEU A 192 7.65 16.53 -4.14
C LEU A 192 7.58 15.93 -5.54
N ILE A 193 7.30 14.62 -5.66
CA ILE A 193 7.14 13.95 -6.95
C ILE A 193 6.02 14.61 -7.76
N PHE A 194 4.86 14.80 -7.12
CA PHE A 194 3.71 15.43 -7.75
C PHE A 194 3.98 16.88 -8.17
N PHE A 195 4.68 17.65 -7.35
CA PHE A 195 5.06 19.02 -7.64
C PHE A 195 6.02 19.11 -8.83
N LEU A 196 7.01 18.22 -8.91
CA LEU A 196 7.94 18.14 -10.03
C LEU A 196 7.21 17.79 -11.34
N ILE A 197 6.30 16.82 -11.30
CA ILE A 197 5.45 16.48 -12.46
C ILE A 197 4.59 17.69 -12.85
N ASN A 198 3.99 18.38 -11.88
CA ASN A 198 3.15 19.54 -12.14
C ASN A 198 3.94 20.73 -12.72
N LEU A 199 5.22 20.88 -12.36
CA LEU A 199 6.12 21.89 -12.92
C LEU A 199 6.33 21.66 -14.42
N VAL A 200 6.58 20.41 -14.82
CA VAL A 200 6.70 20.03 -16.24
C VAL A 200 5.38 20.28 -16.99
N LEU A 201 4.24 19.89 -16.41
CA LEU A 201 2.93 20.13 -17.01
C LEU A 201 2.61 21.62 -17.18
N HIS A 202 3.05 22.44 -16.22
CA HIS A 202 2.88 23.90 -16.28
C HIS A 202 3.75 24.53 -17.37
N TYR A 203 4.99 24.06 -17.52
CA TYR A 203 5.91 24.48 -18.59
C TYR A 203 5.35 24.19 -19.99
N GLU A 204 4.73 23.02 -20.18
CA GLU A 204 4.08 22.62 -21.44
C GLU A 204 2.71 23.28 -21.68
N HIS A 205 2.30 24.24 -20.84
CA HIS A 205 0.98 24.88 -20.89
C HIS A 205 -0.19 23.88 -20.97
N SER A 206 -0.06 22.73 -20.31
CA SER A 206 -1.09 21.70 -20.35
C SER A 206 -2.33 22.11 -19.55
N ASN A 207 -3.52 21.85 -20.09
CA ASN A 207 -4.79 22.02 -19.37
C ASN A 207 -4.95 21.06 -18.17
N THR A 208 -4.09 20.04 -18.05
CA THR A 208 -4.04 19.14 -16.89
C THR A 208 -3.16 19.67 -15.76
N ALA A 209 -2.41 20.75 -15.98
CA ALA A 209 -1.60 21.37 -14.95
C ALA A 209 -2.48 21.91 -13.82
N ILE A 210 -2.16 21.54 -12.60
CA ILE A 210 -2.92 21.92 -11.42
C ILE A 210 -2.49 23.32 -10.99
N SER A 211 -3.48 24.18 -10.78
CA SER A 211 -3.26 25.57 -10.40
C SER A 211 -2.48 25.68 -9.09
N PHE A 212 -1.67 26.73 -8.95
CA PHE A 212 -0.93 27.01 -7.72
C PHE A 212 -1.86 27.10 -6.50
N SER A 213 -3.05 27.70 -6.65
CA SER A 213 -4.05 27.78 -5.58
C SER A 213 -4.44 26.40 -5.04
N SER A 214 -4.65 25.43 -5.92
CA SER A 214 -5.02 24.06 -5.51
C SER A 214 -3.88 23.36 -4.77
N LEU A 215 -2.63 23.57 -5.20
CA LEU A 215 -1.44 23.09 -4.47
C LEU A 215 -1.37 23.67 -3.06
N THR A 216 -1.59 24.98 -2.92
CA THR A 216 -1.64 25.63 -1.60
C THR A 216 -2.76 25.06 -0.72
N SER A 217 -3.95 24.80 -1.27
CA SER A 217 -5.05 24.17 -0.53
C SER A 217 -4.68 22.77 -0.01
N VAL A 218 -3.98 21.96 -0.80
CA VAL A 218 -3.50 20.64 -0.35
C VAL A 218 -2.52 20.77 0.82
N CYS A 219 -1.59 21.74 0.75
CA CYS A 219 -0.67 22.02 1.87
C CYS A 219 -1.42 22.45 3.14
N ILE A 220 -2.42 23.33 3.01
CA ILE A 220 -3.25 23.76 4.15
C ILE A 220 -3.99 22.58 4.77
N LEU A 221 -4.57 21.68 3.97
CA LEU A 221 -5.25 20.49 4.49
C LEU A 221 -4.28 19.51 5.15
N TRP A 222 -3.08 19.35 4.60
CA TRP A 222 -2.04 18.50 5.17
C TRP A 222 -1.57 19.02 6.54
N PHE A 223 -1.12 20.28 6.61
CA PHE A 223 -0.60 20.87 7.84
C PHE A 223 -1.71 21.26 8.83
N GLY A 224 -2.86 21.70 8.36
CA GLY A 224 -3.96 22.20 9.17
C GLY A 224 -4.89 21.11 9.72
N ILE A 225 -5.00 19.95 9.06
CA ILE A 225 -5.91 18.89 9.48
C ILE A 225 -5.17 17.57 9.70
N SER A 226 -4.47 17.06 8.69
CA SER A 226 -3.85 15.72 8.76
C SER A 226 -2.78 15.64 9.87
N VAL A 227 -1.87 16.62 9.95
CA VAL A 227 -0.82 16.66 11.00
C VAL A 227 -1.44 16.69 12.42
N PRO A 228 -2.39 17.59 12.76
CA PRO A 228 -3.08 17.54 14.05
C PRO A 228 -3.79 16.21 14.34
N LEU A 229 -4.45 15.61 13.35
CA LEU A 229 -5.11 14.31 13.53
C LEU A 229 -4.10 13.20 13.87
N ILE A 230 -2.92 13.19 13.22
CA ILE A 230 -1.84 12.24 13.55
C ILE A 230 -1.35 12.47 14.98
N CYS A 231 -1.17 13.72 15.39
CA CYS A 231 -0.80 14.07 16.76
C CYS A 231 -1.84 13.57 17.77
N LEU A 232 -3.14 13.78 17.51
CA LEU A 232 -4.25 13.30 18.34
C LEU A 232 -4.25 11.77 18.44
N GLY A 233 -4.15 11.07 17.32
CA GLY A 233 -4.06 9.62 17.28
C GLY A 233 -2.87 9.08 18.06
N SER A 234 -1.70 9.70 17.87
CA SER A 234 -0.49 9.34 18.61
C SER A 234 -0.61 9.64 20.10
N TYR A 235 -1.31 10.70 20.50
CA TYR A 235 -1.56 10.99 21.92
C TYR A 235 -2.41 9.89 22.56
N ILE A 236 -3.46 9.43 21.88
CA ILE A 236 -4.32 8.34 22.35
C ILE A 236 -3.54 7.03 22.47
N GLY A 237 -2.77 6.65 21.44
CA GLY A 237 -1.94 5.44 21.52
C GLY A 237 -0.83 5.56 22.56
N ASN A 238 -0.34 6.78 22.81
CA ASN A 238 0.59 7.07 23.89
C ASN A 238 -0.01 7.02 25.31
N LYS A 239 -1.32 6.89 25.48
CA LYS A 239 -1.93 6.56 26.78
C LYS A 239 -2.12 5.06 27.03
N LYS A 240 -2.23 4.24 25.97
CA LYS A 240 -2.44 2.78 26.13
C LYS A 240 -1.25 2.06 26.75
N LYS A 241 -1.49 0.97 27.48
CA LYS A 241 -0.40 0.14 28.01
C LYS A 241 0.46 -0.40 26.86
N PRO A 242 1.80 -0.48 27.01
CA PRO A 242 2.66 -1.09 26.00
C PRO A 242 2.27 -2.57 25.82
N ILE A 243 2.34 -3.05 24.58
CA ILE A 243 2.10 -4.47 24.29
C ILE A 243 3.25 -5.27 24.92
N GLU A 244 2.89 -6.27 25.72
CA GLU A 244 3.85 -7.19 26.32
C GLU A 244 4.28 -8.23 25.28
N LEU A 245 5.59 -8.49 25.23
CA LEU A 245 6.13 -9.46 24.29
C LEU A 245 5.94 -10.88 24.84
N PRO A 246 5.54 -11.84 23.99
CA PRO A 246 5.30 -13.22 24.44
C PRO A 246 6.58 -13.92 24.90
N VAL A 247 7.75 -13.42 24.51
CA VAL A 247 9.05 -14.03 24.80
C VAL A 247 10.08 -12.97 25.17
N ARG A 248 11.03 -13.33 26.04
CA ARG A 248 12.18 -12.49 26.38
C ARG A 248 13.10 -12.31 25.17
N VAL A 249 13.48 -11.08 24.91
CA VAL A 249 14.36 -10.71 23.79
C VAL A 249 15.83 -10.92 24.18
N ASN A 250 16.63 -11.42 23.24
CA ASN A 250 18.08 -11.52 23.41
C ASN A 250 18.76 -10.15 23.29
N ASN A 251 19.72 -9.89 24.18
CA ASN A 251 20.42 -8.59 24.21
C ASN A 251 21.47 -8.48 23.10
N ILE A 252 22.08 -9.58 22.68
CA ILE A 252 23.18 -9.63 21.71
C ILE A 252 22.62 -10.17 20.38
N PRO A 253 22.89 -9.52 19.22
CA PRO A 253 22.51 -10.09 17.93
C PRO A 253 23.29 -11.38 17.72
N ARG A 254 22.61 -12.43 17.28
CA ARG A 254 23.30 -13.61 16.75
C ARG A 254 24.10 -13.23 15.51
N HIS A 255 25.23 -13.92 15.30
CA HIS A 255 26.02 -13.76 14.10
C HIS A 255 25.27 -14.36 12.90
N ILE A 256 24.96 -13.53 11.91
CA ILE A 256 24.28 -14.00 10.69
C ILE A 256 25.37 -14.52 9.74
N PRO A 257 25.32 -15.79 9.29
CA PRO A 257 26.28 -16.30 8.32
C PRO A 257 26.16 -15.54 6.99
N LYS A 258 27.27 -15.38 6.27
CA LYS A 258 27.26 -14.73 4.95
C LYS A 258 26.36 -15.53 4.01
N GLN A 259 25.34 -14.88 3.47
CA GLN A 259 24.44 -15.51 2.50
C GLN A 259 25.15 -15.69 1.15
N PRO A 260 24.91 -16.79 0.43
CA PRO A 260 25.40 -16.94 -0.94
C PRO A 260 24.78 -15.86 -1.83
N MET A 261 25.51 -15.44 -2.88
CA MET A 261 25.11 -14.27 -3.70
C MET A 261 23.69 -14.38 -4.27
N LEU A 262 23.26 -15.58 -4.68
CA LEU A 262 21.92 -15.81 -5.22
C LEU A 262 20.79 -15.49 -4.22
N ASN A 263 21.04 -15.70 -2.92
CA ASN A 263 20.06 -15.45 -1.85
C ASN A 263 20.09 -14.00 -1.33
N THR A 264 20.97 -13.15 -1.87
CA THR A 264 20.97 -11.74 -1.48
C THR A 264 19.69 -11.05 -1.97
N PHE A 265 19.20 -10.10 -1.18
CA PHE A 265 17.93 -9.40 -1.46
C PHE A 265 17.90 -8.78 -2.87
N PHE A 266 18.98 -8.13 -3.29
CA PHE A 266 19.04 -7.46 -4.59
C PHE A 266 19.00 -8.45 -5.77
N VAL A 267 19.78 -9.53 -5.71
CA VAL A 267 19.87 -10.52 -6.79
C VAL A 267 18.58 -11.31 -6.89
N SER A 268 18.05 -11.80 -5.77
CA SER A 268 16.78 -12.53 -5.73
C SER A 268 15.61 -11.65 -6.18
N SER A 269 15.53 -10.39 -5.73
CA SER A 269 14.48 -9.47 -6.15
C SER A 269 14.57 -9.13 -7.64
N PHE A 270 15.77 -9.06 -8.22
CA PHE A 270 15.94 -8.83 -9.65
C PHE A 270 15.53 -10.05 -10.48
N ILE A 271 15.91 -11.27 -10.06
CA ILE A 271 15.54 -12.51 -10.74
C ILE A 271 14.01 -12.72 -10.68
N VAL A 272 13.41 -12.56 -9.50
CA VAL A 272 11.95 -12.69 -9.33
C VAL A 272 11.21 -11.59 -10.10
N GLY A 273 11.71 -10.36 -10.08
CA GLY A 273 11.17 -9.26 -10.87
C GLY A 273 11.22 -9.57 -12.37
N SER A 274 12.32 -10.16 -12.85
CA SER A 274 12.48 -10.54 -14.27
C SER A 274 11.51 -11.64 -14.70
N ILE A 275 11.17 -12.58 -13.82
CA ILE A 275 10.18 -13.64 -14.09
C ILE A 275 8.78 -13.06 -14.32
N LEU A 276 8.42 -11.94 -13.68
CA LEU A 276 7.13 -11.28 -13.88
C LEU A 276 7.02 -10.56 -15.24
N PHE A 277 8.15 -10.34 -15.93
CA PHE A 277 8.21 -9.68 -17.24
C PHE A 277 8.57 -10.65 -18.39
N ALA A 278 8.85 -11.92 -18.09
CA ALA A 278 9.14 -12.98 -19.07
C ALA A 278 7.89 -13.86 -19.30
#